data_AF-A0AAU8PLD7-F1
#
_entry.id   AF-A0AAU8PLD7-F1
#
_cell.length_a   1.000
_cell.length_b   1.000
_cell.length_c   1.000
_cell.angle_alpha   90.00
_cell.angle_beta   90.00
_cell.angle_gamma   90.00
#
_symmetry.space_group_name_H-M   'P 1'
#
loop_
_entity.id
_entity.type
_entity.pdbx_description
1 polymer ?
#
loop_
_entity_poly.entity_id
_entity_poly.type
_entity_poly.pdbx_seq_one_letter_code
_entity_poly.pdbx_strand_id
1 'polypeptide(L)'
;MMSRFQCEDNIAEFISDLRDFATGSYLQKDELEWWEPPFEVSAVSKIDTLLQNFVQSLISLSQHSDNSSENAAASLKYLDFVARVGALFTSIDAVNHSYGYAVIEAEESADLQQIIKKAAEEIGLSAEEIADLPTYEETIELEDED
;
A
#
# COMPACT_ATOMS: atom_id res chain seq x y z
N MET A 1 -12.36 16.63 13.54
CA MET A 1 -12.53 16.44 12.09
C MET A 1 -11.40 15.51 11.68
N MET A 2 -11.70 14.25 11.36
CA MET A 2 -10.65 13.34 10.86
C MET A 2 -10.25 13.89 9.50
N SER A 3 -9.00 14.36 9.35
CA SER A 3 -8.49 14.70 8.03
C SER A 3 -8.42 13.40 7.22
N ARG A 4 -9.17 13.37 6.11
CA ARG A 4 -9.03 12.37 5.06
C ARG A 4 -7.64 12.54 4.44
N PHE A 5 -6.89 11.46 4.26
CA PHE A 5 -5.66 11.53 3.47
C PHE A 5 -5.99 11.53 1.98
N GLN A 6 -5.25 12.29 1.17
CA GLN A 6 -5.39 12.32 -0.30
C GLN A 6 -4.96 10.98 -0.92
N CYS A 7 -4.04 10.26 -0.30
CA CYS A 7 -3.63 8.92 -0.71
C CYS A 7 -4.79 7.91 -0.68
N GLU A 8 -5.88 8.19 0.05
CA GLU A 8 -7.10 7.38 0.02
C GLU A 8 -7.79 7.38 -1.35
N ASP A 9 -7.60 8.44 -2.15
CA ASP A 9 -8.13 8.47 -3.52
C ASP A 9 -7.30 7.56 -4.44
N ASN A 10 -5.96 7.53 -4.28
CA ASN A 10 -5.10 6.58 -4.99
C ASN A 10 -5.38 5.13 -4.57
N ILE A 11 -5.66 4.89 -3.28
CA ILE A 11 -6.08 3.57 -2.79
C ILE A 11 -7.40 3.17 -3.46
N ALA A 12 -8.37 4.09 -3.58
CA ALA A 12 -9.63 3.80 -4.21
C ALA A 12 -9.49 3.44 -5.70
N GLU A 13 -8.61 4.14 -6.42
CA GLU A 13 -8.25 3.84 -7.82
C GLU A 13 -7.59 2.45 -7.92
N PHE A 14 -6.54 2.21 -7.16
CA PHE A 14 -5.84 0.92 -7.12
C PHE A 14 -6.77 -0.27 -6.80
N ILE A 15 -7.65 -0.12 -5.82
CA ILE A 15 -8.64 -1.15 -5.47
C ILE A 15 -9.70 -1.32 -6.56
N SER A 16 -10.01 -0.27 -7.32
CA SER A 16 -10.89 -0.37 -8.49
C SER A 16 -10.23 -1.21 -9.58
N ASP A 17 -8.97 -0.95 -9.91
CA ASP A 17 -8.25 -1.67 -10.96
C ASP A 17 -8.09 -3.15 -10.61
N LEU A 18 -7.69 -3.47 -9.38
CA LEU A 18 -7.65 -4.85 -8.90
C LEU A 18 -9.01 -5.54 -8.98
N ARG A 19 -10.11 -4.82 -8.74
CA ARG A 19 -11.47 -5.37 -8.88
C ARG A 19 -11.81 -5.62 -10.34
N ASP A 20 -11.41 -4.74 -11.24
CA ASP A 20 -11.61 -4.91 -12.66
C ASP A 20 -10.86 -6.15 -13.17
N PHE A 21 -9.63 -6.38 -12.70
CA PHE A 21 -8.88 -7.62 -12.96
C PHE A 21 -9.54 -8.86 -12.36
N ALA A 22 -10.01 -8.81 -11.12
CA ALA A 22 -10.65 -9.96 -10.48
C ALA A 22 -12.02 -10.32 -11.09
N THR A 23 -12.68 -9.38 -11.76
CA THR A 23 -14.04 -9.57 -12.29
C THR A 23 -14.12 -9.62 -13.81
N GLY A 24 -13.08 -9.18 -14.50
CA GLY A 24 -13.08 -9.04 -15.95
C GLY A 24 -14.06 -7.97 -16.43
N SER A 25 -14.36 -6.95 -15.62
CA SER A 25 -15.36 -5.91 -15.93
C SER A 25 -15.03 -5.12 -17.20
N TYR A 26 -13.75 -5.10 -17.59
CA TYR A 26 -13.25 -4.48 -18.82
C TYR A 26 -13.47 -5.35 -20.08
N LEU A 27 -13.85 -6.61 -19.92
CA LEU A 27 -14.06 -7.56 -21.02
C LEU A 27 -15.48 -7.47 -21.58
N GLN A 28 -15.61 -7.78 -22.87
CA GLN A 28 -16.91 -8.01 -23.48
C GLN A 28 -17.52 -9.33 -23.00
N LYS A 29 -18.84 -9.48 -23.15
CA LYS A 29 -19.57 -10.64 -22.64
C LYS A 29 -19.11 -11.97 -23.25
N ASP A 30 -18.73 -11.95 -24.52
CA ASP A 30 -18.21 -13.10 -25.26
C ASP A 30 -16.76 -13.45 -24.87
N GLU A 31 -15.97 -12.47 -24.45
CA GLU A 31 -14.64 -12.69 -23.88
C GLU A 31 -14.74 -13.31 -22.48
N LEU A 32 -15.71 -12.88 -21.68
CA LEU A 32 -15.95 -13.39 -20.32
C LEU A 32 -16.36 -14.88 -20.29
N GLU A 33 -16.92 -15.43 -21.38
CA GLU A 33 -17.38 -16.83 -21.43
C GLU A 33 -16.24 -17.84 -21.26
N TRP A 34 -15.04 -17.49 -21.70
CA TRP A 34 -13.86 -18.36 -21.70
C TRP A 34 -12.73 -17.84 -20.83
N TRP A 35 -12.99 -16.76 -20.10
CA TRP A 35 -12.02 -16.11 -19.24
C TRP A 35 -12.08 -16.68 -17.83
N GLU A 36 -10.90 -16.94 -17.26
CA GLU A 36 -10.74 -17.29 -15.86
C GLU A 36 -10.04 -16.13 -15.15
N PRO A 37 -10.53 -15.70 -13.98
CA PRO A 37 -9.91 -14.61 -13.24
C PRO A 37 -8.51 -14.99 -12.77
N PRO A 38 -7.55 -14.04 -12.78
CA PRO A 38 -6.19 -14.30 -12.28
C PRO A 38 -6.20 -14.59 -10.77
N PHE A 39 -7.15 -14.01 -10.03
CA PHE A 39 -7.35 -14.21 -8.61
C PHE A 39 -8.81 -13.95 -8.22
N GLU A 40 -9.21 -14.48 -7.07
CA GLU A 40 -10.55 -14.29 -6.54
C GLU A 40 -10.78 -12.85 -6.05
N VAL A 41 -11.99 -12.31 -6.24
CA VAL A 41 -12.40 -10.96 -5.77
C VAL A 41 -12.17 -10.78 -4.26
N SER A 42 -12.18 -11.87 -3.49
CA SER A 42 -11.86 -11.84 -2.06
C SER A 42 -10.45 -11.33 -1.75
N ALA A 43 -9.48 -11.50 -2.66
CA ALA A 43 -8.14 -10.93 -2.53
C ALA A 43 -8.20 -9.40 -2.47
N VAL A 44 -8.98 -8.78 -3.36
CA VAL A 44 -9.15 -7.32 -3.44
C VAL A 44 -9.67 -6.75 -2.13
N SER A 45 -10.69 -7.38 -1.52
CA SER A 45 -11.22 -6.93 -0.22
C SER A 45 -10.21 -7.04 0.92
N LYS A 46 -9.30 -8.02 0.87
CA LYS A 46 -8.22 -8.17 1.86
C LYS A 46 -7.19 -7.06 1.70
N ILE A 47 -6.76 -6.78 0.47
CA ILE A 47 -5.80 -5.70 0.17
C ILE A 47 -6.38 -4.34 0.57
N ASP A 48 -7.64 -4.04 0.23
CA ASP A 48 -8.32 -2.81 0.63
C ASP A 48 -8.30 -2.65 2.16
N THR A 49 -8.69 -3.70 2.90
CA THR A 49 -8.68 -3.68 4.37
C THR A 49 -7.29 -3.35 4.93
N LEU A 50 -6.22 -3.93 4.36
CA LEU A 50 -4.85 -3.66 4.79
C LEU A 50 -4.45 -2.19 4.55
N LEU A 51 -4.76 -1.65 3.37
CA LEU A 51 -4.48 -0.26 3.02
C LEU A 51 -5.27 0.73 3.89
N GLN A 52 -6.56 0.48 4.12
CA GLN A 52 -7.38 1.33 5.01
C GLN A 52 -6.83 1.30 6.45
N ASN A 53 -6.44 0.13 6.95
CA ASN A 53 -5.84 0.00 8.28
C ASN A 53 -4.51 0.75 8.36
N PHE A 54 -3.67 0.68 7.32
CA PHE A 54 -2.44 1.44 7.23
C PHE A 54 -2.71 2.94 7.33
N VAL A 55 -3.58 3.50 6.49
CA VAL A 55 -3.95 4.92 6.51
C VAL A 55 -4.51 5.34 7.88
N GLN A 56 -5.42 4.54 8.45
CA GLN A 56 -5.98 4.79 9.77
C GLN A 56 -4.88 4.84 10.85
N SER A 57 -3.83 4.03 10.68
CA SER A 57 -2.68 4.00 11.58
C SER A 57 -1.84 5.30 11.49
N LEU A 58 -1.79 5.94 10.31
CA LEU A 58 -1.06 7.19 10.06
C LEU A 58 -1.68 8.42 10.73
N ILE A 59 -2.97 8.39 11.06
CA ILE A 59 -3.64 9.48 11.78
C ILE A 59 -2.93 9.80 13.10
N SER A 60 -2.40 8.78 13.77
CA SER A 60 -1.62 8.98 15.00
C SER A 60 -0.29 9.69 14.73
N LEU A 61 0.38 9.40 13.61
CA LEU A 61 1.66 9.98 13.24
C LEU A 61 1.54 11.44 12.76
N SER A 62 0.45 11.80 12.10
CA SER A 62 0.22 13.17 11.63
C SER A 62 -0.06 14.17 12.76
N GLN A 63 -0.51 13.69 13.93
CA GLN A 63 -0.86 14.54 15.08
C GLN A 63 0.32 14.91 16.01
N HIS A 64 1.50 14.30 15.84
CA HIS A 64 2.64 14.47 16.76
C HIS A 64 3.58 15.67 16.44
N SER A 65 3.19 16.61 15.58
CA SER A 65 4.14 17.59 14.99
C SER A 65 4.55 18.79 15.84
N ASP A 66 3.95 19.09 17.00
CA ASP A 66 4.01 20.48 17.49
C ASP A 66 4.86 20.76 18.75
N ASN A 67 5.47 19.78 19.42
CA ASN A 67 6.04 20.04 20.78
C ASN A 67 7.40 19.40 21.13
N SER A 68 8.16 18.84 20.18
CA SER A 68 9.47 18.22 20.49
C SER A 68 10.59 18.76 19.60
N SER A 69 11.81 18.80 20.13
CA SER A 69 13.04 19.22 19.45
C SER A 69 13.09 18.66 18.01
N GLU A 70 13.17 19.58 17.04
CA GLU A 70 12.85 19.35 15.62
C GLU A 70 13.60 18.15 14.99
N ASN A 71 14.83 17.85 15.40
CA ASN A 71 15.62 16.77 14.79
C ASN A 71 15.30 15.36 15.32
N ALA A 72 15.11 15.19 16.63
CA ALA A 72 14.88 13.84 17.19
C ALA A 72 13.45 13.33 16.90
N ALA A 73 12.47 14.24 16.87
CA ALA A 73 11.09 13.90 16.54
C ALA A 73 10.90 13.53 15.06
N ALA A 74 11.63 14.20 14.15
CA ALA A 74 11.63 13.87 12.73
C ALA A 74 12.16 12.45 12.47
N SER A 75 13.32 12.09 13.04
CA SER A 75 13.89 10.74 12.88
C SER A 75 12.99 9.63 13.43
N LEU A 76 12.29 9.85 14.56
CA LEU A 76 11.36 8.87 15.10
C LEU A 76 10.13 8.68 14.21
N LYS A 77 9.61 9.77 13.64
CA LYS A 77 8.48 9.72 12.71
C LYS A 77 8.80 8.95 11.44
N TYR A 78 10.00 9.18 10.87
CA TYR A 78 10.49 8.41 9.73
C TYR A 78 10.56 6.92 10.05
N LEU A 79 11.22 6.55 11.15
CA LEU A 79 11.36 5.15 11.55
C LEU A 79 10.01 4.48 11.83
N ASP A 80 9.08 5.17 12.51
CA ASP A 80 7.73 4.67 12.74
C ASP A 80 6.95 4.48 11.43
N PHE A 81 7.15 5.37 10.44
CA PHE A 81 6.52 5.23 9.14
C PHE A 81 7.10 4.03 8.38
N VAL A 82 8.43 3.90 8.31
CA VAL A 82 9.11 2.75 7.68
C VAL A 82 8.66 1.43 8.31
N ALA A 83 8.57 1.36 9.64
CA ALA A 83 8.10 0.16 10.33
C ALA A 83 6.65 -0.21 9.95
N ARG A 84 5.77 0.77 9.73
CA ARG A 84 4.39 0.55 9.28
C ARG A 84 4.32 0.12 7.82
N VAL A 85 5.19 0.67 6.97
CA VAL A 85 5.31 0.26 5.57
C VAL A 85 5.77 -1.19 5.48
N GLY A 86 6.82 -1.56 6.22
CA GLY A 86 7.28 -2.96 6.27
C GLY A 86 6.18 -3.91 6.71
N ALA A 87 5.49 -3.62 7.82
CA ALA A 87 4.38 -4.46 8.30
C ALA A 87 3.21 -4.57 7.30
N LEU A 88 2.94 -3.50 6.54
CA LEU A 88 1.95 -3.51 5.46
C LEU A 88 2.41 -4.43 4.32
N PHE A 89 3.65 -4.30 3.86
CA PHE A 89 4.20 -5.11 2.77
C PHE A 89 4.23 -6.60 3.13
N THR A 90 4.70 -6.98 4.31
CA THR A 90 4.63 -8.38 4.79
C THR A 90 3.18 -8.89 4.79
N SER A 91 2.21 -8.06 5.19
CA SER A 91 0.79 -8.45 5.22
C SER A 91 0.20 -8.59 3.82
N ILE A 92 0.57 -7.70 2.89
CA ILE A 92 0.17 -7.76 1.48
C ILE A 92 0.77 -9.00 0.83
N ASP A 93 2.04 -9.30 1.08
CA ASP A 93 2.73 -10.45 0.51
C ASP A 93 2.13 -11.77 0.97
N ALA A 94 1.82 -11.90 2.26
CA ALA A 94 1.12 -13.07 2.78
C ALA A 94 -0.25 -13.29 2.08
N VAL A 95 -0.96 -12.21 1.73
CA VAL A 95 -2.17 -12.31 0.91
C VAL A 95 -1.81 -12.71 -0.51
N ASN A 96 -0.87 -12.03 -1.17
CA ASN A 96 -0.48 -12.27 -2.55
C ASN A 96 0.00 -13.73 -2.77
N HIS A 97 0.86 -14.23 -1.88
CA HIS A 97 1.31 -15.63 -1.86
C HIS A 97 0.14 -16.63 -1.78
N SER A 98 -0.90 -16.33 -0.99
CA SER A 98 -2.10 -17.18 -0.89
C SER A 98 -2.91 -17.28 -2.20
N TYR A 99 -2.66 -16.37 -3.14
CA TYR A 99 -3.23 -16.34 -4.49
C TYR A 99 -2.16 -16.57 -5.57
N GLY A 100 -1.03 -17.19 -5.23
CA GLY A 100 0.00 -17.57 -6.20
C GLY A 100 0.75 -16.39 -6.81
N TYR A 101 0.86 -15.28 -6.08
CA TYR A 101 1.51 -14.04 -6.50
C TYR A 101 0.85 -13.34 -7.71
N ALA A 102 -0.42 -13.62 -7.98
CA ALA A 102 -1.16 -13.03 -9.10
C ALA A 102 -1.82 -11.68 -8.77
N VAL A 103 -1.84 -11.25 -7.49
CA VAL A 103 -2.57 -10.05 -7.05
C VAL A 103 -1.69 -8.81 -7.12
N ILE A 104 -0.42 -8.92 -6.72
CA ILE A 104 0.58 -7.85 -6.80
C ILE A 104 1.68 -8.33 -7.73
N GLU A 105 1.69 -7.79 -8.94
CA GLU A 105 2.79 -7.95 -9.89
C GLU A 105 3.62 -6.66 -9.96
N ALA A 106 4.49 -6.54 -10.96
CA ALA A 106 5.39 -5.38 -11.09
C ALA A 106 4.62 -4.06 -11.26
N GLU A 107 3.46 -4.07 -11.94
CA GLU A 107 2.63 -2.88 -12.14
C GLU A 107 1.94 -2.46 -10.85
N GLU A 108 1.29 -3.40 -10.14
CA GLU A 108 0.62 -3.13 -8.88
C GLU A 108 1.60 -2.73 -7.76
N SER A 109 2.80 -3.30 -7.77
CA SER A 109 3.90 -2.89 -6.87
C SER A 109 4.31 -1.43 -7.09
N ALA A 110 4.36 -0.97 -8.34
CA ALA A 110 4.66 0.42 -8.66
C ALA A 110 3.57 1.37 -8.15
N ASP A 111 2.30 1.02 -8.33
CA ASP A 111 1.16 1.80 -7.84
C ASP A 111 1.09 1.83 -6.32
N LEU A 112 1.33 0.68 -5.68
CA LEU A 112 1.47 0.59 -4.23
C LEU A 112 2.57 1.53 -3.73
N GLN A 113 3.72 1.57 -4.41
CA GLN A 113 4.80 2.50 -4.04
C GLN A 113 4.39 3.96 -4.18
N GLN A 114 3.57 4.32 -5.18
CA GLN A 114 3.03 5.67 -5.30
C GLN A 114 2.09 6.03 -4.14
N ILE A 115 1.24 5.09 -3.72
CA ILE A 115 0.37 5.26 -2.54
C ILE A 115 1.22 5.54 -1.29
N ILE A 116 2.27 4.76 -1.06
CA ILE A 116 3.17 4.94 0.10
C ILE A 116 3.89 6.30 0.05
N LYS A 117 4.42 6.70 -1.11
CA LYS A 117 5.05 8.01 -1.29
C LYS A 117 4.09 9.15 -1.00
N LYS A 118 2.84 9.06 -1.45
CA LYS A 118 1.82 10.09 -1.17
C LYS A 118 1.43 10.13 0.31
N ALA A 119 1.28 8.97 0.95
CA ALA A 119 1.07 8.90 2.38
C ALA A 119 2.23 9.54 3.18
N ALA A 120 3.47 9.31 2.75
CA ALA A 120 4.68 9.91 3.34
C ALA A 120 4.71 11.44 3.18
N GLU A 121 4.39 11.96 1.99
CA GLU A 121 4.26 13.40 1.74
C GLU A 121 3.23 14.04 2.68
N GLU A 122 2.07 13.41 2.87
CA GLU A 122 0.97 13.94 3.67
C GLU A 122 1.21 13.90 5.17
N ILE A 123 1.95 12.91 5.65
CA ILE A 123 2.45 12.97 7.03
C ILE A 123 3.59 13.98 7.14
N GLY A 124 4.16 14.51 6.06
CA GLY A 124 5.18 15.55 6.09
C GLY A 124 6.61 15.02 6.23
N LEU A 125 6.90 13.84 5.67
CA LEU A 125 8.28 13.41 5.46
C LEU A 125 8.95 14.26 4.37
N SER A 126 10.26 14.43 4.49
CA SER A 126 11.08 15.14 3.51
C SER A 126 11.28 14.33 2.23
N ALA A 127 11.65 15.00 1.13
CA ALA A 127 11.93 14.33 -0.13
C ALA A 127 13.10 13.33 -0.05
N GLU A 128 14.07 13.57 0.85
CA GLU A 128 15.19 12.65 1.10
C GLU A 128 14.70 11.38 1.80
N GLU A 129 13.90 11.53 2.86
CA GLU A 129 13.26 10.41 3.56
C GLU A 129 12.34 9.61 2.64
N ILE A 130 11.56 10.28 1.78
CA ILE A 130 10.67 9.63 0.80
C ILE A 130 11.46 8.83 -0.24
N ALA A 131 12.64 9.32 -0.65
CA ALA A 131 13.49 8.63 -1.60
C ALA A 131 14.19 7.40 -1.02
N ASP A 132 14.34 7.35 0.31
CA ASP A 132 14.96 6.25 1.08
C ASP A 132 13.94 5.21 1.57
N LEU A 133 12.64 5.41 1.30
CA LEU A 133 11.61 4.45 1.69
C LEU A 133 11.85 3.10 1.00
N PRO A 134 11.69 1.98 1.73
CA PRO A 134 11.79 0.66 1.13
C PRO A 134 10.72 0.48 0.05
N THR A 135 11.07 -0.28 -0.98
CA THR A 135 10.10 -0.77 -1.96
C THR A 135 9.48 -2.09 -1.51
N TYR A 136 8.35 -2.46 -2.13
CA TYR A 136 7.72 -3.75 -1.89
C TYR A 136 8.69 -4.90 -2.21
N GLU A 137 9.30 -4.89 -3.39
CA GLU A 137 10.25 -5.93 -3.84
C GLU A 137 11.45 -6.07 -2.88
N GLU A 138 12.12 -4.97 -2.52
CA GLU A 138 13.25 -5.01 -1.58
C GLU A 138 12.84 -5.57 -0.20
N THR A 139 11.62 -5.28 0.25
CA THR A 139 11.15 -5.76 1.56
C THR A 139 10.93 -7.27 1.55
N ILE A 140 10.39 -7.81 0.46
CA ILE A 140 10.11 -9.25 0.35
C ILE A 140 11.39 -10.03 0.08
N GLU A 141 12.30 -9.52 -0.76
CA GLU A 141 13.61 -10.16 -1.00
C GLU A 141 14.41 -10.34 0.30
N LEU A 142 14.33 -9.38 1.22
CA LEU A 142 15.01 -9.47 2.52
C LEU A 142 14.39 -10.54 3.45
N GLU A 143 13.10 -10.83 3.34
CA GLU A 143 12.44 -11.87 4.16
C GLU A 143 12.77 -13.29 3.66
N ASP A 144 13.06 -13.47 2.37
CA ASP A 144 13.41 -14.77 1.78
C ASP A 144 14.86 -15.21 2.09
N GLU A 145 15.72 -14.30 2.57
CA GLU A 145 17.12 -14.57 2.91
C GLU A 145 17.34 -15.06 4.37
N ASP A 146 16.31 -14.96 5.24
CA ASP A 146 16.35 -15.32 6.68
C ASP A 146 15.81 -16.74 7.00
#